data_AF-A0A959UR58-F1
#
_entry.id   AF-A0A959UR58-F1
#
_cell.length_a   1.000
_cell.length_b   1.000
_cell.length_c   1.000
_cell.angle_alpha   90.00
_cell.angle_beta   90.00
_cell.angle_gamma   90.00
#
_symmetry.space_group_name_H-M   'P 1'
#
loop_
_entity.id
_entity.type
_entity.pdbx_description
1 polymer ?
#
loop_
_entity_poly.entity_id
_entity_poly.type
_entity_poly.pdbx_seq_one_letter_code
_entity_poly.pdbx_strand_id
1 'polypeptide(L)'
;MLATLGGCAQVREPTGGPVDETPPRLVLAEPPTGSTGVRPERILLSFDERIKLDRVRDNLVISPPLAVAPDVRVTGGRTVEVRLNAPLEQGTTYVFNFGNSVLDLTEGNAASDLNYVIATGEHLDSL
;
A
#
# COMPACT_ATOMS: atom_id res chain seq x y z
N MET A 1 18.45 -45.48 46.49
CA MET A 1 18.76 -45.27 45.07
C MET A 1 17.54 -44.58 44.46
N LEU A 2 17.42 -43.25 44.58
CA LEU A 2 17.83 -42.23 43.56
C LEU A 2 17.30 -42.60 42.16
N ALA A 3 16.58 -41.80 41.38
CA ALA A 3 15.98 -40.47 41.48
C ALA A 3 15.01 -40.36 40.28
N THR A 4 13.83 -39.76 40.47
CA THR A 4 12.91 -39.40 39.38
C THR A 4 13.34 -38.07 38.77
N LEU A 5 13.85 -38.09 37.53
CA LEU A 5 14.16 -36.88 36.76
C LEU A 5 12.87 -36.30 36.16
N GLY A 6 12.20 -35.45 36.92
CA GLY A 6 11.18 -34.53 36.43
C GLY A 6 11.85 -33.34 35.74
N GLY A 7 12.04 -33.44 34.42
CA GLY A 7 12.41 -32.31 33.58
C GLY A 7 11.16 -31.51 33.21
N CYS A 8 10.72 -30.59 34.06
CA CYS A 8 9.82 -29.53 33.63
C CYS A 8 10.60 -28.62 32.66
N ALA A 9 10.38 -28.79 31.36
CA ALA A 9 10.81 -27.83 30.37
C ALA A 9 10.08 -26.51 30.65
N GLN A 10 10.78 -25.53 31.22
CA GLN A 10 10.26 -24.18 31.29
C GLN A 10 10.07 -23.68 29.86
N VAL A 11 8.82 -23.43 29.48
CA VAL A 11 8.49 -22.65 28.28
C VAL A 11 9.01 -21.24 28.53
N ARG A 12 10.24 -20.97 28.10
CA ARG A 12 10.70 -19.59 27.95
C ARG A 12 10.09 -19.09 26.65
N GLU A 13 9.24 -18.07 26.76
CA GLU A 13 8.77 -17.35 25.58
C GLU A 13 10.02 -16.87 24.82
N PRO A 14 10.13 -17.11 23.51
CA PRO A 14 11.19 -16.49 22.74
C PRO A 14 11.00 -14.98 22.87
N THR A 15 11.90 -14.29 23.57
CA THR A 15 12.06 -12.85 23.40
C THR A 15 12.31 -12.63 21.91
N GLY A 16 11.34 -12.01 21.23
CA GLY A 16 11.40 -11.74 19.80
C GLY A 16 12.67 -10.99 19.43
N GLY A 17 12.99 -11.04 18.13
CA GLY A 17 14.06 -10.21 17.57
C GLY A 17 13.78 -8.71 17.77
N PRO A 18 14.74 -7.85 17.39
CA PRO A 18 14.48 -6.41 17.38
C PRO A 18 13.24 -6.10 16.54
N VAL A 19 12.46 -5.09 16.97
CA VAL A 19 11.31 -4.57 16.22
C VAL A 19 11.78 -4.09 14.85
N ASP A 20 11.03 -4.41 13.81
CA ASP A 20 11.27 -3.88 12.46
C ASP A 20 10.67 -2.48 12.34
N GLU A 21 11.45 -1.53 11.85
CA GLU A 21 11.04 -0.14 11.63
C GLU A 21 10.93 0.18 10.12
N THR A 22 11.15 -0.82 9.26
CA THR A 22 11.13 -0.64 7.80
C THR A 22 9.69 -0.57 7.29
N PRO A 23 9.32 0.46 6.51
CA PRO A 23 8.02 0.54 5.87
C PRO A 23 7.95 -0.29 4.57
N PRO A 24 6.75 -0.69 4.14
CA PRO A 24 6.59 -1.49 2.93
C PRO A 24 6.98 -0.68 1.69
N ARG A 25 7.81 -1.27 0.82
CA ARG A 25 8.29 -0.62 -0.40
C ARG A 25 7.45 -1.02 -1.61
N LEU A 26 7.02 -0.03 -2.38
CA LEU A 26 6.39 -0.26 -3.68
C LEU A 26 7.40 -0.92 -4.63
N VAL A 27 7.08 -2.12 -5.14
CA VAL A 27 7.93 -2.86 -6.10
C VAL A 27 7.41 -2.82 -7.52
N LEU A 28 6.09 -2.69 -7.68
CA LEU A 28 5.45 -2.68 -9.00
C LEU A 28 4.18 -1.84 -8.95
N ALA A 29 3.95 -1.08 -10.01
CA ALA A 29 2.70 -0.38 -10.24
C ALA A 29 2.17 -0.70 -11.65
N GLU A 30 0.88 -0.96 -11.76
CA GLU A 30 0.19 -1.19 -13.03
C GLU A 30 -1.05 -0.30 -13.14
N PRO A 31 -1.07 0.68 -14.07
CA PRO A 31 0.06 1.13 -14.91
C PRO A 31 1.27 1.61 -14.09
N PRO A 32 2.49 1.62 -14.66
CA PRO A 32 3.65 2.20 -13.99
C PRO A 32 3.41 3.66 -13.58
N THR A 33 3.94 4.07 -12.43
CA THR A 33 3.89 5.49 -12.03
C THR A 33 4.62 6.35 -13.07
N GLY A 34 4.07 7.50 -13.42
CA GLY A 34 4.51 8.37 -14.50
C GLY A 34 4.02 7.98 -15.90
N SER A 35 3.14 6.99 -16.03
CA SER A 35 2.56 6.63 -17.34
C SER A 35 1.70 7.77 -17.91
N THR A 36 1.81 8.01 -19.22
CA THR A 36 1.02 8.98 -19.98
C THR A 36 0.08 8.27 -20.96
N GLY A 37 -0.96 8.96 -21.43
CA GLY A 37 -1.94 8.42 -22.38
C GLY A 37 -2.75 7.23 -21.85
N VAL A 38 -2.73 6.98 -20.54
CA VAL A 38 -3.38 5.81 -19.93
C VAL A 38 -4.78 6.14 -19.40
N ARG A 39 -5.69 5.18 -19.50
CA ARG A 39 -7.06 5.26 -18.95
C ARG A 39 -7.42 3.96 -18.24
N PRO A 40 -6.77 3.65 -17.11
CA PRO A 40 -7.01 2.40 -16.42
C PRO A 40 -8.43 2.37 -15.83
N GLU A 41 -9.02 1.17 -15.74
CA GLU A 41 -10.19 0.92 -14.88
C GLU A 41 -9.77 0.58 -13.45
N ARG A 42 -8.54 0.08 -13.29
CA ARG A 42 -7.94 -0.29 -12.01
C ARG A 42 -6.45 0.05 -11.98
N ILE A 43 -5.97 0.44 -10.81
CA ILE A 43 -4.55 0.65 -10.53
C ILE A 43 -4.14 -0.41 -9.51
N LEU A 44 -3.02 -1.11 -9.77
CA LEU A 44 -2.46 -2.11 -8.87
C LEU A 44 -1.10 -1.63 -8.36
N LEU A 45 -0.93 -1.57 -7.05
CA LEU A 45 0.32 -1.18 -6.38
C LEU A 45 0.79 -2.35 -5.52
N SER A 46 1.88 -3.02 -5.92
CA SER A 46 2.39 -4.21 -5.22
C SER A 46 3.62 -3.89 -4.39
N PHE A 47 3.73 -4.53 -3.22
CA PHE A 47 4.73 -4.25 -2.20
C PHE A 47 5.66 -5.45 -1.94
N ASP A 48 6.84 -5.19 -1.37
CA ASP A 48 7.84 -6.19 -0.98
C ASP A 48 7.52 -6.94 0.33
N GLU A 49 6.46 -6.55 1.03
CA GLU A 49 5.95 -7.25 2.20
C GLU A 49 4.41 -7.30 2.29
N ARG A 50 3.89 -7.95 3.34
CA ARG A 50 2.44 -8.02 3.58
C ARG A 50 1.97 -6.69 4.15
N ILE A 51 0.86 -6.20 3.62
CA ILE A 51 0.32 -4.88 3.98
C ILE A 51 -1.11 -4.95 4.50
N LYS A 52 -1.51 -3.90 5.19
CA LYS A 52 -2.90 -3.57 5.55
C LYS A 52 -3.19 -2.13 5.19
N LEU A 53 -4.48 -1.81 5.09
CA LEU A 53 -4.96 -0.44 4.90
C LEU A 53 -5.52 0.08 6.22
N ASP A 54 -5.07 1.27 6.63
CA ASP A 54 -5.68 2.01 7.74
C ASP A 54 -6.24 3.34 7.24
N ARG A 55 -7.50 3.61 7.60
CA ARG A 55 -8.22 4.86 7.28
C ARG A 55 -8.04 5.40 5.85
N VAL A 56 -7.84 4.52 4.87
CA VAL A 56 -7.50 4.93 3.49
C VAL A 56 -8.54 5.84 2.85
N ARG A 57 -9.81 5.68 3.22
CA ARG A 57 -10.91 6.53 2.72
C ARG A 57 -10.78 7.99 3.16
N ASP A 58 -10.18 8.23 4.33
CA ASP A 58 -10.01 9.57 4.89
C ASP A 58 -8.68 10.19 4.48
N ASN A 59 -7.65 9.35 4.29
CA ASN A 59 -6.27 9.76 4.09
C ASN A 59 -5.85 9.78 2.61
N LEU A 60 -6.54 9.06 1.72
CA LEU A 60 -6.24 9.08 0.29
C LEU A 60 -6.68 10.40 -0.32
N VAL A 61 -5.72 11.23 -0.71
CA VAL A 61 -5.94 12.48 -1.43
C VAL A 61 -5.67 12.24 -2.91
N ILE A 62 -6.63 12.58 -3.76
CA ILE A 62 -6.50 12.47 -5.21
C ILE A 62 -6.62 13.88 -5.81
N SER A 63 -5.63 14.27 -6.61
CA SER A 63 -5.59 15.58 -7.26
C SER A 63 -5.39 15.44 -8.77
N PRO A 64 -6.29 16.00 -9.62
CA PRO A 64 -7.56 16.62 -9.22
C PRO A 64 -8.55 15.61 -8.61
N PRO A 65 -9.57 16.07 -7.86
CA PRO A 65 -10.55 15.17 -7.25
C PRO A 65 -11.33 14.39 -8.32
N LEU A 66 -11.65 13.13 -8.01
CA LEU A 66 -12.46 12.29 -8.91
C LEU A 66 -13.95 12.63 -8.78
N ALA A 67 -14.69 12.49 -9.88
CA ALA A 67 -16.14 12.64 -9.88
C ALA A 67 -16.84 11.62 -8.96
N VAL A 68 -16.28 10.41 -8.85
CA VAL A 68 -16.75 9.34 -7.98
C VAL A 68 -15.57 8.76 -7.22
N ALA A 69 -15.71 8.61 -5.90
CA ALA A 69 -14.67 8.03 -5.07
C ALA A 69 -14.34 6.59 -5.51
N PRO A 70 -13.05 6.21 -5.57
CA PRO A 70 -12.66 4.87 -5.98
C PRO A 70 -12.84 3.88 -4.83
N ASP A 71 -12.94 2.60 -5.17
CA ASP A 71 -12.86 1.52 -4.19
C ASP A 71 -11.42 1.08 -4.00
N VAL A 72 -10.93 1.13 -2.75
CA VAL A 72 -9.55 0.78 -2.39
C VAL A 72 -9.55 -0.43 -1.48
N ARG A 73 -8.77 -1.45 -1.83
CA ARG A 73 -8.67 -2.71 -1.07
C ARG A 73 -7.31 -3.37 -1.21
N VAL A 74 -6.99 -4.26 -0.28
CA VAL A 74 -5.82 -5.14 -0.40
C VAL A 74 -6.20 -6.44 -1.10
N THR A 75 -5.39 -6.86 -2.07
CA THR A 75 -5.47 -8.15 -2.76
C THR A 75 -4.18 -8.92 -2.60
N GLY A 76 -4.27 -10.25 -2.51
CA GLY A 76 -3.10 -11.13 -2.32
C GLY A 76 -2.29 -10.88 -1.04
N GLY A 77 -2.76 -10.01 -0.15
CA GLY A 77 -2.07 -9.57 1.07
C GLY A 77 -0.89 -8.61 0.85
N ARG A 78 -0.57 -8.26 -0.41
CA ARG A 78 0.64 -7.49 -0.76
C ARG A 78 0.40 -6.44 -1.86
N THR A 79 -0.82 -6.31 -2.33
CA THR A 79 -1.17 -5.40 -3.42
C THR A 79 -2.34 -4.53 -3.00
N VAL A 80 -2.21 -3.21 -3.15
CA VAL A 80 -3.34 -2.29 -3.10
C VAL A 80 -3.95 -2.23 -4.49
N GLU A 81 -5.24 -2.56 -4.59
CA GLU A 81 -6.04 -2.34 -5.78
C GLU A 81 -6.92 -1.10 -5.57
N VAL A 82 -6.78 -0.13 -6.46
CA VAL A 82 -7.66 1.04 -6.58
C VAL A 82 -8.54 0.83 -7.80
N ARG A 83 -9.83 0.58 -7.60
CA ARG A 83 -10.81 0.47 -8.69
C ARG A 83 -11.46 1.82 -8.93
N LEU A 84 -11.32 2.34 -10.15
CA LEU A 84 -11.92 3.60 -10.55
C LEU A 84 -13.39 3.38 -10.90
N ASN A 85 -14.27 4.09 -10.20
CA ASN A 85 -15.73 3.97 -10.35
C ASN A 85 -16.32 4.94 -11.39
N ALA A 86 -15.47 5.79 -11.97
CA ALA A 86 -15.77 6.68 -13.08
C ALA A 86 -14.52 6.84 -13.95
N PRO A 87 -14.66 7.13 -15.25
CA PRO A 87 -13.52 7.40 -16.11
C PRO A 87 -12.80 8.68 -15.69
N LEU A 88 -11.48 8.69 -15.87
CA LEU A 88 -10.64 9.87 -15.66
C LEU A 88 -10.87 10.91 -16.76
N GLU A 89 -10.72 12.19 -16.41
CA GLU A 89 -10.77 13.28 -17.37
C GLU A 89 -9.64 13.17 -18.40
N GLN A 90 -9.90 13.60 -19.63
CA GLN A 90 -8.92 13.54 -20.72
C GLN A 90 -7.90 14.68 -20.59
N GLY A 91 -6.62 14.37 -20.82
CA GLY A 91 -5.56 15.38 -20.83
C GLY A 91 -5.17 15.84 -19.43
N THR A 92 -5.29 14.98 -18.42
CA THR A 92 -5.17 15.35 -17.00
C THR A 92 -4.15 14.47 -16.30
N THR A 93 -3.27 15.09 -15.52
CA THR A 93 -2.39 14.40 -14.57
C THR A 93 -3.11 14.20 -13.24
N TYR A 94 -3.15 12.95 -12.78
CA TYR A 94 -3.68 12.58 -11.48
C TYR A 94 -2.55 12.15 -10.54
N VAL A 95 -2.58 12.68 -9.31
CA VAL A 95 -1.73 12.26 -8.20
C VAL A 95 -2.61 11.60 -7.15
N PHE A 96 -2.26 10.40 -6.75
CA PHE A 96 -2.87 9.63 -5.67
C PHE A 96 -1.88 9.59 -4.50
N ASN A 97 -2.13 10.38 -3.47
CA ASN A 97 -1.34 10.44 -2.25
C ASN A 97 -2.02 9.61 -1.15
N PHE A 98 -1.36 8.54 -0.71
CA PHE A 98 -1.94 7.61 0.27
C PHE A 98 -1.70 8.03 1.73
N GLY A 99 -0.91 9.07 1.98
CA GLY A 99 -0.45 9.44 3.31
C GLY A 99 0.07 8.23 4.08
N ASN A 100 -0.43 8.03 5.30
CA ASN A 100 -0.02 6.92 6.17
C ASN A 100 -0.95 5.69 6.07
N SER A 101 -1.67 5.52 4.96
CA SER A 101 -2.74 4.51 4.87
C SER A 101 -2.28 3.11 4.53
N VAL A 102 -1.08 2.95 3.96
CA VAL A 102 -0.52 1.65 3.61
C VAL A 102 0.54 1.32 4.64
N LEU A 103 0.29 0.29 5.43
CA LEU A 103 1.14 -0.12 6.54
C LEU A 103 1.55 -1.56 6.35
N ASP A 104 2.73 -1.94 6.85
CA ASP A 104 3.03 -3.35 6.96
C ASP A 104 2.05 -4.03 7.93
N LEU A 105 1.88 -5.34 7.74
CA LEU A 105 0.92 -6.10 8.53
C LEU A 105 1.41 -6.36 9.96
N THR A 106 2.72 -6.45 10.17
CA THR A 106 3.39 -6.96 11.37
C THR A 106 3.54 -5.89 12.44
N GLU A 107 4.33 -4.84 12.16
CA GLU A 107 4.67 -3.76 13.10
C GLU A 107 3.85 -2.48 12.85
N GLY A 108 3.31 -2.31 11.64
CA GLY A 108 2.45 -1.17 11.30
C GLY A 108 3.22 0.09 10.91
N ASN A 109 4.43 -0.05 10.40
CA ASN A 109 5.20 0.98 9.73
C ASN A 109 4.47 1.44 8.45
N ALA A 110 4.23 2.74 8.34
CA ALA A 110 3.50 3.33 7.22
C ALA A 110 4.42 3.72 6.06
N ALA A 111 3.98 3.45 4.83
CA ALA A 111 4.57 3.98 3.61
C ALA A 111 4.17 5.45 3.39
N SER A 112 4.65 6.33 4.27
CA SER A 112 4.25 7.74 4.39
C SER A 112 4.43 8.58 3.11
N ASP A 113 5.40 8.22 2.26
CA ASP A 113 5.75 8.95 1.04
C ASP A 113 5.11 8.35 -0.23
N LEU A 114 4.11 7.48 -0.08
CA LEU A 114 3.50 6.78 -1.21
C LEU A 114 2.64 7.73 -2.07
N ASN A 115 3.21 8.11 -3.20
CA ASN A 115 2.54 8.84 -4.27
C ASN A 115 2.52 8.01 -5.55
N TYR A 116 1.36 7.92 -6.17
CA TYR A 116 1.18 7.32 -7.49
C TYR A 116 0.70 8.37 -8.49
N VAL A 117 1.37 8.48 -9.63
CA VAL A 117 1.09 9.53 -10.63
C VAL A 117 0.83 8.91 -11.99
N ILE A 118 -0.19 9.39 -12.69
CA ILE A 118 -0.46 9.04 -14.11
C ILE A 118 -1.02 10.26 -14.84
N ALA A 119 -0.89 10.29 -16.16
CA ALA A 119 -1.62 11.21 -17.01
C ALA A 119 -2.46 10.47 -18.06
N THR A 120 -3.65 11.01 -18.32
CA THR A 120 -4.50 10.58 -19.43
C THR A 120 -4.17 11.29 -20.74
N GLY A 121 -3.40 12.38 -20.67
CA GLY A 121 -2.82 13.10 -21.81
C GLY A 121 -1.40 12.62 -22.13
N GLU A 122 -0.80 13.22 -23.16
CA GLU A 122 0.54 12.85 -23.68
C GLU A 122 1.69 13.26 -22.74
N HIS A 123 1.43 14.19 -21.81
CA HIS A 123 2.43 14.76 -20.92
C HIS A 123 1.98 14.69 -19.47
N LEU A 124 2.96 14.53 -18.57
CA LEU A 124 2.76 14.77 -17.14
C LEU A 124 2.83 16.28 -16.92
N ASP A 125 1.67 16.92 -16.86
CA ASP A 125 1.59 18.29 -16.34
C ASP A 125 2.01 18.25 -14.87
N SER A 126 3.21 18.74 -14.60
CA SER A 126 3.88 18.61 -13.31
C SER A 126 3.82 19.94 -12.59
N LEU A 127 3.17 19.91 -11.42
CA LEU A 127 3.38 20.72 -10.20
C LEU A 127 3.83 22.18 -10.33
#